data_AF-A0A651DU50-F1
#
_entry.id   AF-A0A651DU50-F1
#
_cell.length_a   1.000
_cell.length_b   1.000
_cell.length_c   1.000
_cell.angle_alpha   90.00
_cell.angle_beta   90.00
_cell.angle_gamma   90.00
#
_symmetry.space_group_name_H-M   'P 1'
#
loop_
_entity.id
_entity.type
_entity.pdbx_description
1 polymer ?
#
loop_
_entity_poly.entity_id
_entity_poly.type
_entity_poly.pdbx_seq_one_letter_code
_entity_poly.pdbx_strand_id
1 'polypeptide(L)'
;MKYTRWFNISKDGLVKNNPVIIAVLGICSALAVSNKVENAIAMGLGVTFVIMASSMTVSLIRNFIPGKVRMVTYMVIISTFVILVQMFLEAFFPDIEKELGAYVGLIITNCIVMGRAEAFAVKNPVRYTAIDGFASGMGYTYVLVLIAVVRELLAFGTILNMQVMPDNWPSWVVMTMAPGGFFVLGILIWIIREMSKNYDVAAQA
;
A
#
# COMPACT_ATOMS: atom_id res chain seq x y z
N MET A 1 -6.79 -13.61 -16.82
CA MET A 1 -5.38 -13.64 -17.24
C MET A 1 -4.74 -14.93 -16.76
N LYS A 2 -4.46 -15.89 -17.66
CA LYS A 2 -3.68 -17.10 -17.34
C LYS A 2 -2.19 -16.74 -17.46
N TYR A 3 -1.54 -16.42 -16.35
CA TYR A 3 -0.10 -16.13 -16.33
C TYR A 3 0.70 -17.42 -16.41
N THR A 4 1.56 -17.54 -17.43
CA THR A 4 2.31 -18.76 -17.74
C THR A 4 3.75 -18.77 -17.18
N ARG A 5 4.27 -17.65 -16.67
CA ARG A 5 5.66 -17.53 -16.16
C ARG A 5 5.81 -16.53 -15.01
N TRP A 6 6.54 -16.92 -13.95
CA TRP A 6 6.86 -16.12 -12.75
C TRP A 6 7.48 -14.74 -13.09
N PHE A 7 8.34 -14.66 -14.11
CA PHE A 7 9.06 -13.45 -14.47
C PHE A 7 8.17 -12.32 -15.03
N ASN A 8 7.04 -12.68 -15.67
CA ASN A 8 6.10 -11.68 -16.18
C ASN A 8 5.27 -11.07 -15.04
N ILE A 9 4.97 -11.83 -13.98
CA ILE A 9 4.22 -11.32 -12.81
C ILE A 9 5.05 -10.29 -12.04
N SER A 10 6.36 -10.54 -11.86
CA SER A 10 7.25 -9.56 -11.23
C SER A 10 7.42 -8.30 -12.09
N LYS A 11 7.58 -8.43 -13.42
CA LYS A 11 7.68 -7.26 -14.32
C LYS A 11 6.37 -6.48 -14.44
N ASP A 12 5.23 -7.17 -14.51
CA ASP A 12 3.91 -6.52 -14.64
C ASP A 12 3.44 -5.90 -13.32
N GLY A 13 3.74 -6.52 -12.17
CA GLY A 13 3.44 -5.97 -10.85
C GLY A 13 4.29 -4.76 -10.46
N LEU A 14 5.56 -4.70 -10.89
CA LEU A 14 6.45 -3.55 -10.63
C LEU A 14 6.35 -2.42 -11.66
N VAL A 15 6.15 -2.70 -12.95
CA VAL A 15 6.44 -1.69 -14.02
C VAL A 15 5.26 -1.40 -14.96
N LYS A 16 4.40 -2.36 -15.32
CA LYS A 16 3.33 -2.12 -16.34
C LYS A 16 1.90 -2.04 -15.81
N ASN A 17 1.58 -2.71 -14.71
CA ASN A 17 0.23 -2.78 -14.15
C ASN A 17 0.24 -2.73 -12.61
N ASN A 18 1.04 -1.82 -12.02
CA ASN A 18 1.02 -1.64 -10.58
C ASN A 18 -0.39 -1.18 -10.14
N PRO A 19 -1.12 -1.99 -9.35
CA PRO A 19 -2.51 -1.71 -8.96
C PRO A 19 -2.65 -0.38 -8.20
N VAL A 20 -1.59 0.13 -7.59
CA VAL A 20 -1.60 1.41 -6.87
C VAL A 20 -1.69 2.59 -7.82
N ILE A 21 -0.98 2.52 -8.96
CA ILE A 21 -0.83 3.63 -9.91
C ILE A 21 -2.02 3.71 -10.87
N ILE A 22 -2.58 2.54 -11.23
CA ILE A 22 -3.63 2.44 -12.24
C ILE A 22 -5.03 2.39 -11.63
N ALA A 23 -5.21 1.62 -10.55
CA ALA A 23 -6.53 1.41 -9.94
C ALA A 23 -6.81 2.32 -8.74
N VAL A 24 -5.82 3.15 -8.33
CA VAL A 24 -6.00 4.19 -7.30
C VAL A 24 -6.53 3.58 -5.97
N LEU A 25 -6.05 2.38 -5.66
CA LEU A 25 -6.42 1.64 -4.44
C LEU A 25 -5.47 1.99 -3.29
N GLY A 26 -6.03 2.15 -2.08
CA GLY A 26 -5.24 2.40 -0.85
C GLY A 26 -4.94 3.86 -0.55
N ILE A 27 -5.68 4.81 -1.15
CA ILE A 27 -5.51 6.25 -0.90
C ILE A 27 -5.76 6.62 0.57
N CYS A 28 -6.73 5.99 1.22
CA CYS A 28 -7.13 6.31 2.60
C CYS A 28 -5.97 6.14 3.60
N SER A 29 -5.31 5.00 3.55
CA SER A 29 -4.12 4.72 4.36
C SER A 29 -2.93 5.56 3.91
N ALA A 30 -2.80 5.82 2.61
CA ALA A 30 -1.70 6.62 2.08
C ALA A 30 -1.74 8.07 2.55
N LEU A 31 -2.91 8.71 2.56
CA LEU A 31 -3.07 10.10 3.01
C LEU A 31 -2.89 10.24 4.52
N ALA A 32 -3.36 9.26 5.29
CA ALA A 32 -3.30 9.29 6.75
C ALA A 32 -1.88 9.17 7.30
N VAL A 33 -1.01 8.35 6.67
CA VAL A 33 0.27 7.93 7.26
C VAL A 33 1.50 8.53 6.56
N SER A 34 1.33 9.23 5.43
CA SER A 34 2.44 9.86 4.69
C SER A 34 2.96 11.18 5.29
N ASN A 35 2.74 11.45 6.57
CA ASN A 35 3.28 12.64 7.24
C ASN A 35 4.76 12.49 7.63
N LYS A 36 5.18 11.26 7.97
CA LYS A 36 6.56 10.90 8.32
C LYS A 36 6.98 9.68 7.49
N VAL A 37 8.20 9.68 6.99
CA VAL A 37 8.79 8.60 6.19
C VAL A 37 8.93 7.32 7.03
N GLU A 38 9.30 7.42 8.31
CA GLU A 38 9.41 6.27 9.22
C GLU A 38 8.08 5.51 9.33
N ASN A 39 6.98 6.25 9.55
CA ASN A 39 5.63 5.69 9.62
C ASN A 39 5.17 5.11 8.28
N ALA A 40 5.49 5.77 7.17
CA ALA A 40 5.19 5.30 5.83
C ALA A 40 5.91 3.98 5.50
N ILE A 41 7.17 3.82 5.89
CA ILE A 41 7.92 2.57 5.70
C ILE A 41 7.30 1.46 6.54
N ALA A 42 7.03 1.71 7.83
CA ALA A 42 6.42 0.72 8.72
C ALA A 42 5.06 0.24 8.20
N MET A 43 4.19 1.17 7.80
CA MET A 43 2.88 0.82 7.25
C MET A 43 2.99 0.11 5.91
N GLY A 44 3.87 0.57 5.01
CA GLY A 44 4.08 -0.05 3.71
C GLY A 44 4.54 -1.51 3.85
N LEU A 45 5.55 -1.76 4.67
CA LEU A 45 6.04 -3.10 4.96
C LEU A 45 4.96 -3.98 5.61
N GLY A 46 4.21 -3.45 6.58
CA GLY A 46 3.07 -4.15 7.18
C GLY A 46 2.03 -4.58 6.14
N VAL A 47 1.64 -3.66 5.24
CA VAL A 47 0.72 -3.95 4.13
C VAL A 47 1.31 -5.00 3.20
N THR A 48 2.59 -4.94 2.85
CA THR A 48 3.22 -5.95 1.96
C THR A 48 3.11 -7.36 2.53
N PHE A 49 3.40 -7.51 3.83
CA PHE A 49 3.33 -8.78 4.52
C PHE A 49 1.89 -9.30 4.58
N VAL A 50 0.94 -8.43 4.95
CA VAL A 50 -0.47 -8.78 5.03
C VAL A 50 -1.03 -9.18 3.67
N ILE A 51 -0.75 -8.44 2.59
CA ILE A 51 -1.20 -8.80 1.23
C ILE A 51 -0.65 -10.17 0.83
N MET A 52 0.65 -10.40 1.04
CA MET A 52 1.30 -11.65 0.67
C MET A 52 0.70 -12.85 1.42
N ALA A 53 0.58 -12.76 2.74
CA ALA A 53 0.08 -13.83 3.60
C ALA A 53 -1.43 -14.08 3.41
N SER A 54 -2.23 -13.02 3.36
CA SER A 54 -3.68 -13.12 3.15
C SER A 54 -4.01 -13.68 1.77
N SER A 55 -3.33 -13.21 0.71
CA SER A 55 -3.57 -13.69 -0.66
C SER A 55 -3.15 -15.16 -0.84
N MET A 56 -2.04 -15.57 -0.20
CA MET A 56 -1.63 -16.98 -0.15
C MET A 56 -2.69 -17.87 0.52
N THR A 57 -3.23 -17.41 1.65
CA THR A 57 -4.26 -18.12 2.42
C THR A 57 -5.59 -18.19 1.65
N VAL A 58 -6.02 -17.09 1.04
CA VAL A 58 -7.21 -17.05 0.19
C VAL A 58 -7.09 -18.00 -0.99
N SER A 59 -5.93 -18.08 -1.63
CA SER A 59 -5.67 -18.99 -2.76
C SER A 59 -5.74 -20.47 -2.36
N LEU A 60 -5.37 -20.82 -1.11
CA LEU A 60 -5.51 -22.17 -0.56
C LEU A 60 -6.98 -22.53 -0.31
N ILE A 61 -7.75 -21.60 0.26
CA ILE A 61 -9.12 -21.86 0.74
C ILE A 61 -10.17 -21.59 -0.34
N ARG A 62 -9.79 -21.05 -1.50
CA ARG A 62 -10.69 -20.61 -2.59
C ARG A 62 -11.80 -21.59 -3.00
N ASN A 63 -11.56 -22.90 -2.92
CA ASN A 63 -12.54 -23.93 -3.33
C ASN A 63 -13.69 -24.08 -2.32
N PHE A 64 -13.48 -23.65 -1.07
CA PHE A 64 -14.46 -23.77 0.00
C PHE A 64 -15.30 -22.49 0.21
N ILE A 65 -15.01 -21.40 -0.50
CA ILE A 65 -15.63 -20.09 -0.26
C ILE A 65 -16.81 -19.89 -1.24
N PRO A 66 -18.07 -19.92 -0.76
CA PRO A 66 -19.21 -19.57 -1.59
C PRO A 66 -19.22 -18.07 -1.89
N GLY A 67 -19.58 -17.70 -3.12
CA GLY A 67 -19.49 -16.30 -3.59
C GLY A 67 -20.27 -15.28 -2.75
N LYS A 68 -21.33 -15.71 -2.05
CA LYS A 68 -22.19 -14.83 -1.24
C LYS A 68 -21.51 -14.27 0.01
N VAL A 69 -20.53 -14.97 0.59
CA VAL A 69 -19.86 -14.58 1.84
C VAL A 69 -18.39 -14.22 1.65
N ARG A 70 -17.97 -14.06 0.38
CA ARG A 70 -16.58 -13.92 -0.03
C ARG A 70 -15.86 -12.75 0.65
N MET A 71 -16.46 -11.56 0.61
CA MET A 71 -15.86 -10.34 1.19
C MET A 71 -15.66 -10.48 2.70
N VAL A 72 -16.66 -11.06 3.39
CA VAL A 72 -16.60 -11.28 4.84
C VAL A 72 -15.47 -12.26 5.18
N THR A 73 -15.34 -13.36 4.43
CA THR A 73 -14.24 -14.32 4.63
C THR A 73 -12.87 -13.66 4.43
N TYR A 74 -12.71 -12.77 3.44
CA TYR A 74 -11.44 -12.06 3.25
C TYR A 74 -11.12 -11.11 4.39
N MET A 75 -12.10 -10.36 4.89
CA MET A 75 -11.84 -9.47 6.02
C MET A 75 -11.43 -10.24 7.27
N VAL A 76 -12.00 -11.41 7.53
CA VAL A 76 -11.59 -12.27 8.66
C VAL A 76 -10.17 -12.81 8.47
N ILE A 77 -9.81 -13.25 7.25
CA ILE A 77 -8.44 -13.72 6.97
C ILE A 77 -7.43 -12.56 7.09
N ILE A 78 -7.78 -11.37 6.59
CA ILE A 78 -6.90 -10.21 6.65
C ILE A 78 -6.73 -9.75 8.10
N SER A 79 -7.81 -9.69 8.89
CA SER A 79 -7.74 -9.22 10.27
C SER A 79 -6.85 -10.08 11.15
N THR A 80 -6.84 -11.40 10.98
CA THR A 80 -5.93 -12.28 11.75
C THR A 80 -4.47 -11.97 11.46
N PHE A 81 -4.09 -11.74 10.20
CA PHE A 81 -2.72 -11.34 9.87
C PHE A 81 -2.38 -9.92 10.32
N VAL A 82 -3.33 -8.99 10.28
CA VAL A 82 -3.10 -7.61 10.77
C VAL A 82 -2.87 -7.61 12.29
N ILE A 83 -3.62 -8.39 13.05
CA ILE A 83 -3.41 -8.53 14.50
C ILE A 83 -2.02 -9.08 14.80
N LEU A 84 -1.52 -10.06 14.03
CA LEU A 84 -0.15 -10.55 14.17
C LEU A 84 0.90 -9.45 13.92
N VAL A 85 0.67 -8.59 12.93
CA VAL A 85 1.56 -7.43 12.66
C VAL A 85 1.48 -6.40 13.78
N GLN A 86 0.29 -6.16 14.34
CA GLN A 86 0.10 -5.26 15.47
C GLN A 86 0.92 -5.72 16.69
N MET A 87 0.81 -7.01 17.05
CA MET A 87 1.58 -7.59 18.15
C MET A 87 3.10 -7.54 17.89
N PHE A 88 3.51 -7.70 16.63
CA PHE A 88 4.93 -7.58 16.24
C PHE A 88 5.45 -6.15 16.41
N LEU A 89 4.68 -5.14 16.00
CA LEU A 89 5.04 -3.72 16.17
C LEU A 89 5.12 -3.33 17.65
N GLU A 90 4.16 -3.77 18.46
CA GLU A 90 4.14 -3.51 19.91
C GLU A 90 5.37 -4.10 20.62
N ALA A 91 5.83 -5.28 20.19
CA ALA A 91 6.97 -5.96 20.81
C ALA A 91 8.35 -5.38 20.42
N PHE A 92 8.53 -4.97 19.17
CA PHE A 92 9.85 -4.54 18.66
C PHE A 92 10.01 -3.02 18.52
N PHE A 93 8.93 -2.28 18.24
CA PHE A 93 8.96 -0.86 17.91
C PHE A 93 7.84 -0.08 18.62
N PRO A 94 7.89 0.06 19.96
CA PRO A 94 6.83 0.69 20.74
C PRO A 94 6.64 2.19 20.41
N ASP A 95 7.68 2.88 19.96
CA ASP A 95 7.55 4.30 19.60
C ASP A 95 6.80 4.49 18.28
N ILE A 96 6.98 3.57 17.32
CA ILE A 96 6.21 3.55 16.07
C ILE A 96 4.78 3.11 16.36
N GLU A 97 4.57 2.14 17.26
CA GLU A 97 3.25 1.66 17.64
C GLU A 97 2.39 2.77 18.25
N LYS A 98 2.94 3.63 19.13
CA LYS A 98 2.18 4.76 19.72
C LYS A 98 1.62 5.72 18.68
N GLU A 99 2.37 5.97 17.60
CA GLU A 99 1.95 6.86 16.51
C GLU A 99 1.07 6.14 15.48
N LEU A 100 1.33 4.85 15.23
CA LEU A 100 0.74 4.08 14.14
C LEU A 100 -0.42 3.17 14.58
N GLY A 101 -0.60 2.92 15.87
CA GLY A 101 -1.50 1.90 16.43
C GLY A 101 -2.94 2.09 15.98
N ALA A 102 -3.43 3.34 16.00
CA ALA A 102 -4.75 3.68 15.46
C ALA A 102 -4.87 3.45 13.94
N TYR A 103 -3.75 3.56 13.21
CA TYR A 103 -3.69 3.38 11.76
C TYR A 103 -3.48 1.92 11.33
N VAL A 104 -3.07 1.02 12.21
CA VAL A 104 -2.98 -0.42 11.91
C VAL A 104 -4.35 -0.98 11.51
N GLY A 105 -5.44 -0.49 12.12
CA GLY A 105 -6.81 -0.84 11.73
C GLY A 105 -7.16 -0.48 10.28
N LEU A 106 -6.55 0.56 9.71
CA LEU A 106 -6.74 0.93 8.29
C LEU A 106 -6.16 -0.11 7.33
N ILE A 107 -5.27 -0.99 7.79
CA ILE A 107 -4.74 -2.09 6.97
C ILE A 107 -5.85 -3.11 6.69
N ILE A 108 -6.75 -3.36 7.66
CA ILE A 108 -7.86 -4.33 7.52
C ILE A 108 -8.83 -3.88 6.42
N THR A 109 -9.14 -2.59 6.39
CA THR A 109 -10.07 -1.97 5.43
C THR A 109 -9.37 -1.45 4.18
N ASN A 110 -8.09 -1.78 3.98
CA ASN A 110 -7.35 -1.25 2.85
C ASN A 110 -7.81 -1.90 1.53
N CYS A 111 -8.27 -1.06 0.61
CA CYS A 111 -8.81 -1.47 -0.68
C CYS A 111 -7.80 -2.25 -1.53
N ILE A 112 -6.49 -2.05 -1.35
CA ILE A 112 -5.48 -2.81 -2.10
C ILE A 112 -5.45 -4.29 -1.68
N VAL A 113 -5.57 -4.57 -0.37
CA VAL A 113 -5.49 -5.93 0.18
C VAL A 113 -6.68 -6.74 -0.30
N MET A 114 -7.88 -6.15 -0.13
CA MET A 114 -9.14 -6.73 -0.56
C MET A 114 -9.21 -6.88 -2.09
N GLY A 115 -8.81 -5.84 -2.83
CA GLY A 115 -8.83 -5.85 -4.30
C GLY A 115 -7.93 -6.91 -4.92
N ARG A 116 -6.73 -7.15 -4.36
CA ARG A 116 -5.84 -8.23 -4.83
C ARG A 116 -6.34 -9.62 -4.45
N ALA A 117 -6.89 -9.76 -3.24
CA ALA A 117 -7.51 -11.01 -2.81
C ALA A 117 -8.63 -11.43 -3.78
N GLU A 118 -9.51 -10.51 -4.16
CA GLU A 118 -10.62 -10.81 -5.06
C GLU A 118 -10.20 -10.96 -6.54
N ALA A 119 -9.38 -10.05 -7.06
CA ALA A 119 -9.03 -10.03 -8.47
C ALA A 119 -8.06 -11.15 -8.87
N PHE A 120 -7.12 -11.50 -7.99
CA PHE A 120 -6.01 -12.41 -8.32
C PHE A 120 -6.00 -13.70 -7.48
N ALA A 121 -6.14 -13.61 -6.16
CA ALA A 121 -5.93 -14.77 -5.28
C ALA A 121 -6.96 -15.90 -5.49
N VAL A 122 -8.22 -15.56 -5.78
CA VAL A 122 -9.28 -16.55 -6.08
C VAL A 122 -9.00 -17.34 -7.35
N LYS A 123 -8.40 -16.70 -8.35
CA LYS A 123 -8.31 -17.26 -9.71
C LYS A 123 -7.01 -18.03 -9.92
N ASN A 124 -5.95 -17.72 -9.16
CA ASN A 124 -4.61 -18.25 -9.38
C ASN A 124 -4.14 -19.19 -8.25
N PRO A 125 -3.20 -20.10 -8.53
CA PRO A 125 -2.59 -20.94 -7.51
C PRO A 125 -1.58 -20.17 -6.65
N VAL A 126 -1.38 -20.68 -5.43
CA VAL A 126 -0.63 -20.06 -4.33
C VAL A 126 0.74 -19.50 -4.73
N ARG A 127 1.51 -20.27 -5.52
CA ARG A 127 2.86 -19.88 -5.94
C ARG A 127 2.85 -18.55 -6.68
N TYR A 128 1.90 -18.32 -7.59
CA TYR A 128 1.83 -17.07 -8.35
C TYR A 128 1.23 -15.94 -7.51
N THR A 129 0.29 -16.26 -6.64
CA THR A 129 -0.37 -15.31 -5.75
C THR A 129 0.59 -14.69 -4.73
N ALA A 130 1.57 -15.44 -4.23
CA ALA A 130 2.58 -14.92 -3.32
C ALA A 130 3.46 -13.83 -3.96
N ILE A 131 3.90 -14.05 -5.21
CA ILE A 131 4.69 -13.04 -5.95
C ILE A 131 3.86 -11.79 -6.20
N ASP A 132 2.61 -11.99 -6.62
CA ASP A 132 1.72 -10.91 -6.98
C ASP A 132 1.43 -10.02 -5.77
N GLY A 133 1.18 -10.65 -4.61
CA GLY A 133 0.99 -9.94 -3.36
C GLY A 133 2.24 -9.16 -2.93
N PHE A 134 3.42 -9.77 -3.06
CA PHE A 134 4.69 -9.10 -2.75
C PHE A 134 4.99 -7.94 -3.69
N ALA A 135 4.81 -8.13 -5.00
CA ALA A 135 5.04 -7.08 -6.00
C ALA A 135 4.07 -5.91 -5.82
N SER A 136 2.78 -6.20 -5.59
CA SER A 136 1.75 -5.17 -5.36
C SER A 136 1.98 -4.43 -4.05
N GLY A 137 2.38 -5.14 -2.99
CA GLY A 137 2.73 -4.54 -1.70
C GLY A 137 3.97 -3.64 -1.79
N MET A 138 5.03 -4.11 -2.44
CA MET A 138 6.22 -3.27 -2.64
C MET A 138 5.91 -2.06 -3.52
N GLY A 139 5.05 -2.22 -4.54
CA GLY A 139 4.54 -1.10 -5.34
C GLY A 139 3.80 -0.06 -4.49
N TYR A 140 2.96 -0.49 -3.55
CA TYR A 140 2.31 0.39 -2.58
C TYR A 140 3.32 1.10 -1.68
N THR A 141 4.27 0.36 -1.11
CA THR A 141 5.30 0.89 -0.22
C THR A 141 6.14 1.95 -0.92
N TYR A 142 6.55 1.69 -2.16
CA TYR A 142 7.32 2.63 -2.95
C TYR A 142 6.59 3.95 -3.18
N VAL A 143 5.31 3.89 -3.60
CA VAL A 143 4.48 5.09 -3.78
C VAL A 143 4.30 5.84 -2.47
N LEU A 144 4.04 5.11 -1.38
CA LEU A 144 3.82 5.69 -0.06
C LEU A 144 5.06 6.43 0.46
N VAL A 145 6.25 5.83 0.31
CA VAL A 145 7.52 6.44 0.69
C VAL A 145 7.81 7.68 -0.14
N LEU A 146 7.57 7.66 -1.46
CA LEU A 146 7.74 8.84 -2.31
C LEU A 146 6.86 10.01 -1.86
N ILE A 147 5.58 9.74 -1.57
CA ILE A 147 4.66 10.77 -1.05
C ILE A 147 5.16 11.28 0.30
N ALA A 148 5.57 10.39 1.20
CA ALA A 148 6.05 10.75 2.52
C ALA A 148 7.33 11.59 2.49
N VAL A 149 8.28 11.29 1.61
CA VAL A 149 9.52 12.09 1.45
C VAL A 149 9.18 13.51 1.03
N VAL A 150 8.30 13.68 0.03
CA VAL A 150 7.90 15.01 -0.44
C VAL A 150 7.12 15.77 0.64
N ARG A 151 6.22 15.09 1.35
CA ARG A 151 5.41 15.70 2.41
C ARG A 151 6.23 16.05 3.65
N GLU A 152 7.11 15.17 4.12
CA GLU A 152 7.95 15.41 5.29
C GLU A 152 8.93 16.56 5.03
N LEU A 153 9.56 16.59 3.84
CA LEU A 153 10.48 17.66 3.45
C LEU A 153 9.78 19.03 3.41
N LEU A 154 8.57 19.11 2.85
CA LEU A 154 7.84 20.39 2.71
C LEU A 154 7.11 20.81 3.99
N ALA A 155 6.71 19.85 4.84
CA ALA A 155 6.06 20.13 6.11
C ALA A 155 7.05 20.53 7.20
N PHE A 156 8.12 19.75 7.38
CA PHE A 156 9.01 19.84 8.54
C PHE A 156 10.45 20.25 8.17
N GLY A 157 10.82 20.24 6.88
CA GLY A 157 12.21 20.51 6.47
C GLY A 157 13.19 19.39 6.85
N THR A 158 12.67 18.24 7.29
CA THR A 158 13.42 17.06 7.72
C THR A 158 13.22 15.90 6.76
N ILE A 159 14.19 15.01 6.69
CA ILE A 159 14.04 13.67 6.11
C ILE A 159 14.56 12.68 7.14
N LEU A 160 13.73 11.73 7.57
CA LEU A 160 14.13 10.70 8.55
C LEU A 160 14.70 11.33 9.84
N ASN A 161 14.01 12.35 10.37
CA ASN A 161 14.45 13.14 11.53
C ASN A 161 15.81 13.85 11.40
N MET A 162 16.45 13.84 10.22
CA MET A 162 17.62 14.67 9.93
C MET A 162 17.16 15.99 9.31
N GLN A 163 17.61 17.11 9.88
CA GLN A 163 17.27 18.45 9.40
C GLN A 163 18.09 18.77 8.15
N VAL A 164 17.41 18.83 7.00
CA VAL A 164 18.03 19.09 5.68
C VAL A 164 17.90 20.56 5.28
N MET A 165 16.83 21.23 5.73
CA MET A 165 16.59 22.65 5.46
C MET A 165 17.05 23.57 6.60
N PRO A 166 17.44 24.82 6.30
CA PRO A 166 17.86 25.80 7.31
C PRO A 166 16.75 26.12 8.31
N ASP A 167 17.10 26.49 9.55
CA ASP A 167 16.18 26.81 10.66
C ASP A 167 15.10 27.86 10.35
N ASN A 168 15.26 28.63 9.26
CA ASN A 168 14.35 29.71 8.86
C ASN A 168 13.30 29.28 7.79
N TRP A 169 13.12 27.98 7.53
CA TRP A 169 12.09 27.51 6.60
C TRP A 169 10.71 27.56 7.25
N PRO A 170 9.71 28.26 6.66
CA PRO A 170 8.36 28.25 7.20
C PRO A 170 7.75 26.86 7.02
N SER A 171 7.43 26.16 8.12
CA SER A 171 6.74 24.87 8.07
C SER A 171 5.38 25.02 7.39
N TRP A 172 5.20 24.40 6.22
CA TRP A 172 3.93 24.46 5.50
C TRP A 172 2.92 23.49 6.14
N VAL A 173 2.17 23.99 7.12
CA VAL A 173 1.11 23.23 7.83
C VAL A 173 0.05 22.68 6.86
N VAL A 174 -0.15 23.31 5.71
CA VAL A 174 -1.04 22.80 4.65
C VAL A 174 -0.60 21.42 4.16
N MET A 175 0.70 21.12 4.23
CA MET A 175 1.27 19.87 3.73
C MET A 175 1.14 18.70 4.70
N THR A 176 0.98 18.95 6.01
CA THR A 176 0.67 17.93 7.01
C THR A 176 -0.79 17.50 6.98
N MET A 177 -1.67 18.37 6.48
CA MET A 177 -3.10 18.09 6.34
C MET A 177 -3.41 17.28 5.06
N ALA A 178 -4.60 16.66 5.04
CA ALA A 178 -5.09 15.87 3.91
C ALA A 178 -5.03 16.57 2.53
N PRO A 179 -5.32 17.89 2.38
CA PRO A 179 -5.22 18.58 1.10
C PRO A 179 -3.82 18.48 0.47
N GLY A 180 -2.76 18.62 1.27
CA GLY A 180 -1.38 18.48 0.80
C GLY A 180 -1.10 17.09 0.24
N GLY A 181 -1.61 16.04 0.90
CA GLY A 181 -1.50 14.67 0.41
C GLY A 181 -2.15 14.45 -0.95
N PHE A 182 -3.33 15.05 -1.19
CA PHE A 182 -4.00 14.97 -2.50
C PHE A 182 -3.21 15.69 -3.60
N PHE A 183 -2.63 16.87 -3.33
CA PHE A 183 -1.80 17.57 -4.32
C PHE A 183 -0.56 16.76 -4.69
N VAL A 184 0.17 16.23 -3.71
CA VAL A 184 1.36 15.40 -3.96
C VAL A 184 1.00 14.13 -4.73
N LEU A 185 -0.07 13.45 -4.31
CA LEU A 185 -0.54 12.23 -4.98
C LEU A 185 -0.97 12.51 -6.43
N GLY A 186 -1.69 13.61 -6.68
CA GLY A 186 -2.10 14.03 -8.02
C GLY A 186 -0.91 14.33 -8.94
N ILE A 187 0.06 15.11 -8.47
CA ILE A 187 1.30 15.41 -9.22
C ILE A 187 2.10 14.14 -9.48
N LEU A 188 2.22 13.26 -8.48
CA LEU A 188 2.95 12.00 -8.61
C LEU A 188 2.30 11.07 -9.64
N ILE A 189 0.96 10.95 -9.63
CA ILE A 189 0.23 10.19 -10.67
C ILE A 189 0.44 10.82 -12.05
N TRP A 190 0.40 12.15 -12.16
CA TRP A 190 0.62 12.85 -13.43
C TRP A 190 2.01 12.56 -14.00
N ILE A 191 3.08 12.73 -13.20
CA ILE A 191 4.46 12.47 -13.62
C ILE A 191 4.62 11.01 -14.08
N ILE A 192 4.12 10.06 -13.29
CA ILE A 192 4.26 8.63 -13.61
C ILE A 192 3.50 8.29 -14.90
N ARG A 193 2.30 8.83 -15.10
CA ARG A 193 1.52 8.61 -16.34
C ARG A 193 2.20 9.21 -17.55
N GLU A 194 2.75 10.41 -17.43
CA GLU A 194 3.49 11.07 -18.52
C GLU A 194 4.73 10.25 -18.92
N MET A 195 5.49 9.76 -17.94
CA MET A 195 6.64 8.88 -18.19
C MET A 195 6.24 7.53 -18.79
N SER A 196 5.08 6.98 -18.39
CA SER A 196 4.60 5.68 -18.85
C SER A 196 3.88 5.73 -20.20
N LYS A 197 3.49 6.93 -20.68
CA LYS A 197 2.62 7.14 -21.87
C LYS A 197 1.33 6.30 -21.87
N ASN A 198 0.88 5.88 -20.69
CA ASN A 198 -0.31 5.04 -20.52
C ASN A 198 -1.46 5.89 -19.98
N TYR A 199 -2.19 6.55 -20.89
CA TYR A 199 -3.31 7.44 -20.55
C TYR A 199 -4.66 6.70 -20.46
N ASP A 200 -4.77 5.50 -21.02
CA ASP A 200 -6.07 4.89 -21.38
C ASP A 200 -6.75 4.02 -20.32
N VAL A 201 -6.15 3.77 -19.15
CA VAL A 201 -6.75 2.80 -18.22
C VAL A 201 -7.91 3.40 -17.39
N ALA A 202 -8.09 4.72 -17.39
CA ALA A 202 -9.26 5.35 -16.76
C ALA A 202 -10.54 5.28 -17.62
N ALA A 203 -10.44 4.94 -18.91
CA ALA A 203 -11.57 4.93 -19.84
C ALA A 203 -12.36 3.61 -19.88
N GLN A 204 -11.96 2.60 -19.11
CA GLN A 204 -12.57 1.26 -19.13
C GLN A 204 -12.97 0.72 -17.74
N ALA A 205 -13.01 1.58 -16.72
CA ALA A 205 -13.57 1.24 -15.41
C ALA A 205 -15.11 1.32 -15.42
#